data_AF-A0A538EPF2-F1
#
_entry.id   AF-A0A538EPF2-F1
#
_cell.length_a   1.000
_cell.length_b   1.000
_cell.length_c   1.000
_cell.angle_alpha   90.00
_cell.angle_beta   90.00
_cell.angle_gamma   90.00
#
_symmetry.space_group_name_H-M   'P 1'
#
loop_
_entity.id
_entity.type
_entity.pdbx_description
1 polymer ?
#
loop_
_entity_poly.entity_id
_entity_poly.type
_entity_poly.pdbx_seq_one_letter_code
_entity_poly.pdbx_strand_id
1 'polypeptide(L)' 'MTFTDLVTYFRARFGVEEGQTMAEYGVVLAVITALVVAAILALSGAISNALDTVRGYL' A
#
# COMPACT_ATOMS: atom_id res chain seq x y z
N MET A 1 -36.14 -0.78 -26.31
CA MET A 1 -35.63 -0.60 -24.94
C MET A 1 -36.44 -1.51 -24.04
N THR A 2 -36.05 -2.78 -23.99
CA THR A 2 -36.74 -3.81 -23.20
C THR A 2 -36.49 -3.52 -21.71
N PHE A 3 -37.41 -3.88 -20.83
CA PHE A 3 -37.24 -3.68 -19.37
C PHE A 3 -35.92 -4.28 -18.85
N THR A 4 -35.48 -5.38 -19.45
CA THR A 4 -34.19 -6.03 -19.20
C THR A 4 -32.99 -5.14 -19.56
N ASP A 5 -33.07 -4.36 -20.64
CA ASP A 5 -32.02 -3.43 -21.06
C ASP A 5 -31.90 -2.28 -20.07
N LEU A 6 -33.03 -1.79 -19.56
CA LEU A 6 -33.10 -0.74 -18.55
C LEU A 6 -32.44 -1.20 -17.24
N VAL A 7 -32.76 -2.42 -16.79
CA VAL A 7 -32.18 -3.03 -15.58
C VAL A 7 -30.69 -3.34 -15.76
N THR A 8 -30.28 -3.80 -16.94
CA THR A 8 -28.87 -4.08 -17.26
C THR A 8 -28.05 -2.79 -17.34
N TYR A 9 -28.58 -1.73 -17.96
CA TYR A 9 -27.97 -0.41 -17.98
C TYR A 9 -27.86 0.20 -16.57
N PHE A 10 -28.91 0.06 -15.75
CA PHE A 10 -28.86 0.48 -14.34
C PHE A 10 -27.81 -0.32 -13.56
N ARG A 11 -27.77 -1.64 -13.70
CA ARG A 11 -26.76 -2.49 -13.07
C ARG A 11 -25.34 -2.20 -13.56
N ALA A 12 -25.13 -1.88 -14.83
CA ALA A 12 -23.82 -1.50 -15.36
C ALA A 12 -23.39 -0.09 -14.88
N ARG A 13 -24.35 0.82 -14.66
CA ARG A 13 -24.11 2.18 -14.14
C ARG A 13 -23.77 2.18 -12.64
N PHE A 14 -24.31 1.23 -11.88
CA PHE A 14 -24.05 1.04 -10.44
C PHE A 14 -23.05 -0.09 -10.13
N GLY A 15 -22.76 -0.97 -11.10
CA GLY A 15 -21.69 -1.96 -11.09
C GLY A 15 -20.37 -1.30 -11.44
N VAL A 16 -19.91 -0.44 -10.54
CA VAL A 16 -18.56 0.09 -10.51
C VAL A 16 -17.62 -1.06 -10.21
N GLU A 17 -16.69 -1.39 -11.08
CA GLU A 17 -15.49 -2.15 -10.69
C GLU A 17 -14.23 -1.73 -11.49
N GLU A 18 -14.18 -0.49 -11.99
CA GLU A 18 -12.92 0.13 -12.45
C GLU A 18 -12.03 0.61 -11.27
N GLY A 19 -12.57 0.60 -10.04
CA GLY A 19 -11.84 0.95 -8.81
C GLY A 19 -11.18 -0.23 -8.09
N GLN A 20 -11.48 -1.47 -8.48
CA GLN A 20 -10.91 -2.67 -7.86
C GLN A 20 -9.41 -2.82 -8.16
N THR A 21 -8.96 -2.42 -9.36
CA THR A 21 -7.54 -2.41 -9.74
C THR A 21 -6.75 -1.28 -9.07
N MET A 22 -7.34 -0.08 -8.94
CA MET A 22 -6.72 1.05 -8.23
C MET A 22 -6.62 0.79 -6.72
N ALA A 23 -7.56 0.05 -6.15
CA ALA A 23 -7.48 -0.43 -4.77
C ALA A 23 -6.35 -1.47 -4.61
N GLU A 24 -6.21 -2.42 -5.54
CA GLU A 24 -5.10 -3.39 -5.53
C GLU A 24 -3.72 -2.71 -5.56
N TYR A 25 -3.51 -1.74 -6.46
CA TYR A 25 -2.27 -0.94 -6.47
C TYR A 25 -2.09 -0.12 -5.18
N GLY A 26 -3.16 0.45 -4.64
CA GLY A 26 -3.12 1.20 -3.37
C GLY A 26 -2.72 0.32 -2.18
N VAL A 27 -3.24 -0.90 -2.11
CA VAL A 27 -2.90 -1.88 -1.06
C VAL A 27 -1.44 -2.32 -1.19
N VAL A 28 -0.98 -2.64 -2.41
CA VAL A 28 0.42 -3.01 -2.65
C VAL A 28 1.36 -1.87 -2.25
N LEU A 29 1.04 -0.64 -2.64
CA LEU A 29 1.82 0.54 -2.27
C LEU A 29 1.85 0.74 -0.75
N ALA A 30 0.72 0.58 -0.07
CA ALA A 30 0.63 0.73 1.39
C ALA A 30 1.50 -0.32 2.12
N VAL A 31 1.45 -1.58 1.67
CA VAL A 31 2.28 -2.66 2.23
C VAL A 31 3.76 -2.38 2.00
N ILE A 32 4.16 -2.04 0.77
CA ILE A 32 5.55 -1.71 0.44
C ILE A 32 6.02 -0.52 1.29
N THR A 33 5.19 0.52 1.41
CA THR A 33 5.52 1.71 2.21
C THR A 33 5.76 1.34 3.68
N ALA A 34 4.88 0.52 4.28
CA ALA A 34 5.05 0.06 5.65
C ALA A 34 6.34 -0.76 5.83
N LEU A 35 6.65 -1.67 4.89
CA LEU A 35 7.87 -2.46 4.91
C LEU A 35 9.14 -1.60 4.78
N VAL A 36 9.13 -0.61 3.89
CA VAL A 36 10.25 0.32 3.70
C VAL A 36 10.48 1.15 4.97
N VAL A 37 9.42 1.68 5.58
CA VAL A 37 9.53 2.43 6.84
C VAL A 37 10.11 1.54 7.95
N ALA A 38 9.61 0.31 8.11
CA ALA A 38 10.13 -0.64 9.09
C ALA A 38 11.62 -0.96 8.85
N ALA A 39 12.01 -1.18 7.59
CA ALA A 39 13.40 -1.46 7.22
C ALA A 39 14.34 -0.28 7.53
N ILE A 40 13.91 0.96 7.22
CA ILE A 40 14.69 2.17 7.51
C ILE A 40 14.87 2.36 9.02
N LEU A 41 13.81 2.17 9.82
CA LEU A 41 13.88 2.27 11.28
C LEU A 41 14.83 1.22 11.88
N ALA A 42 14.74 -0.04 11.41
CA ALA A 42 15.62 -1.11 11.84
C ALA A 42 17.08 -0.82 11.47
N LEU A 43 17.34 -0.37 10.24
CA LEU A 43 18.67 0.02 9.79
C LEU A 43 19.23 1.19 10.59
N SER A 44 18.42 2.21 10.85
CA SER A 44 18.83 3.36 11.68
C SER A 44 19.24 2.93 13.08
N GLY A 45 18.48 2.01 13.70
CA GLY A 45 18.84 1.46 15.02
C GLY A 45 20.16 0.68 14.99
N ALA A 46 20.35 -0.16 13.98
CA ALA A 46 21.59 -0.92 13.81
C ALA A 46 22.81 0.01 13.62
N ILE A 47 22.66 1.07 12.83
CA ILE A 47 23.71 2.08 12.62
C ILE A 47 24.04 2.79 13.94
N SER A 48 23.03 3.25 14.69
CA SER A 48 23.25 3.91 15.98
C SER A 48 24.04 3.02 16.95
N ASN A 49 23.66 1.73 17.07
CA ASN A 49 24.36 0.78 17.92
C ASN A 49 25.83 0.57 17.49
N ALA A 50 26.08 0.51 16.19
CA ALA A 50 27.45 0.39 15.67
C ALA A 50 28.28 1.63 15.99
N LEU A 51 27.70 2.83 15.86
CA LEU A 51 28.38 4.08 16.21
C LEU A 51 28.66 4.17 17.71
N ASP A 52 27.72 3.76 18.56
CA ASP A 52 27.92 3.76 20.02
C ASP A 52 29.02 2.79 20.44
N THR A 53 29.13 1.65 19.76
CA THR A 53 30.25 0.72 19.95
C THR A 53 31.59 1.40 19.65
N VAL A 54 31.69 2.16 18.56
CA VAL A 54 32.92 2.91 18.21
C VAL A 54 33.20 4.01 19.23
N ARG A 55 32.17 4.74 19.67
CA ARG A 55 32.30 5.78 20.70
C ARG A 55 32.85 5.24 22.01
N GLY A 56 32.49 4.02 22.39
CA GLY A 56 33.01 3.37 23.61
C GLY A 56 34.51 3.06 23.58
N TYR A 57 35.16 3.12 22.41
CA TYR A 57 36.60 2.92 22.26
C TYR A 57 37.40 4.24 22.21
N LEU A 58 36.74 5.40 22.17
CA LEU A 58 37.35 6.73 22.22
C LEU A 58 37.41 7.24 23.66
#